data_AF-A0AAW7CWT1-F1
#
_entry.id   AF-A0AAW7CWT1-F1
#
_cell.length_a   1.000
_cell.length_b   1.000
_cell.length_c   1.000
_cell.angle_alpha   90.00
_cell.angle_beta   90.00
_cell.angle_gamma   90.00
#
_symmetry.space_group_name_H-M   'P 1'
#
loop_
_entity.id
_entity.type
_entity.pdbx_description
1 polymer ?
#
loop_
_entity_poly.entity_id
_entity_poly.type
_entity_poly.pdbx_seq_one_letter_code
_entity_poly.pdbx_strand_id
1 'polypeptide(L)'
;MSGSNVVSSGNLALQAGRGLDITTATESRDETHRREEKKSGLMSSGGIGFTVGKQSLKQSTDSDSRLNKGSTLGSTDGNVVMTAGGDIKVHGSDVVAKKDISLTGQSVAVTAAENTRTELTKTEQKQSGFTLALSGTAGAALNTAVQTAGDAKETDNSRIKALQS
;
A
#
# COMPACT_ATOMS: atom_id res chain seq x y z
N MET A 1 -2.67 -3.50 29.64
CA MET A 1 -1.40 -3.80 28.94
C MET A 1 -1.54 -3.49 27.47
N SER A 2 -0.45 -3.11 26.79
CA SER A 2 -0.49 -2.62 25.41
C SER A 2 0.73 -3.11 24.63
N GLY A 3 0.51 -3.71 23.44
CA GLY A 3 1.59 -4.23 22.58
C GLY A 3 2.58 -5.16 23.28
N SER A 4 2.11 -5.96 24.23
CA SER A 4 2.95 -6.80 25.09
C SER A 4 2.57 -8.28 25.00
N ASN A 5 3.55 -9.18 25.14
CA ASN A 5 3.31 -10.62 25.06
C ASN A 5 3.56 -11.27 26.42
N VAL A 6 2.55 -11.95 26.96
CA VAL A 6 2.64 -12.71 28.23
C VAL A 6 2.21 -14.14 27.97
N VAL A 7 3.13 -15.07 28.17
CA VAL A 7 2.91 -16.50 27.92
C VAL A 7 3.31 -17.30 29.14
N SER A 8 2.45 -18.23 29.57
CA SER A 8 2.71 -19.19 30.63
C SER A 8 2.88 -20.59 30.05
N SER A 9 3.77 -21.40 30.63
CA SER A 9 3.91 -22.81 30.25
C SER A 9 2.71 -23.64 30.73
N GLY A 10 2.22 -23.36 31.92
CA GLY A 10 1.01 -23.96 32.50
C GLY A 10 -0.17 -23.00 32.47
N ASN A 11 -1.05 -23.04 33.46
CA ASN A 11 -2.20 -22.13 33.52
C ASN A 11 -1.75 -20.67 33.65
N LEU A 12 -2.38 -19.78 32.89
CA LEU A 12 -2.27 -18.33 33.02
C LEU A 12 -3.52 -17.81 33.73
N ALA A 13 -3.33 -17.10 34.85
CA ALA A 13 -4.43 -16.45 35.57
C ALA A 13 -4.13 -14.96 35.72
N LEU A 14 -5.05 -14.12 35.24
CA LEU A 14 -5.00 -12.66 35.37
C LEU A 14 -6.20 -12.20 36.19
N GLN A 15 -5.94 -11.49 37.29
CA GLN A 15 -6.98 -10.99 38.16
C GLN A 15 -6.84 -9.49 38.38
N ALA A 16 -7.94 -8.76 38.19
CA ALA A 16 -8.01 -7.33 38.48
C ALA A 16 -9.26 -7.01 39.30
N GLY A 17 -9.10 -6.21 40.35
CA GLY A 17 -10.23 -5.77 41.18
C GLY A 17 -11.23 -4.85 40.47
N ARG A 18 -10.85 -4.26 39.32
CA ARG A 18 -11.68 -3.31 38.56
C ARG A 18 -11.89 -3.70 37.11
N GLY A 19 -10.83 -3.80 36.31
CA GLY A 19 -10.97 -4.10 34.88
C GLY A 19 -9.68 -4.63 34.29
N LEU A 20 -9.79 -5.33 33.16
CA LEU A 20 -8.66 -5.83 32.39
C LEU A 20 -8.71 -5.24 30.98
N ASP A 21 -7.73 -4.41 30.65
CA ASP A 21 -7.54 -3.87 29.30
C ASP A 21 -6.32 -4.51 28.64
N ILE A 22 -6.58 -5.24 27.55
CA ILE A 22 -5.57 -5.87 26.70
C ILE A 22 -5.70 -5.21 25.33
N THR A 23 -4.79 -4.31 25.02
CA THR A 23 -4.91 -3.41 23.86
C THR A 23 -3.66 -3.41 22.98
N THR A 24 -3.74 -2.67 21.88
CA THR A 24 -2.65 -2.48 20.94
C THR A 24 -1.74 -1.31 21.31
N ALA A 25 -0.46 -1.43 21.03
CA ALA A 25 0.45 -0.28 20.94
C ALA A 25 0.39 0.31 19.54
N THR A 26 0.14 1.62 19.43
CA THR A 26 0.09 2.32 18.14
C THR A 26 1.49 2.78 17.72
N GLU A 27 1.89 2.43 16.51
CA GLU A 27 3.11 2.86 15.84
C GLU A 27 2.74 3.76 14.66
N SER A 28 3.28 4.99 14.62
CA SER A 28 3.10 5.93 13.51
C SER A 28 4.37 5.99 12.67
N ARG A 29 4.26 5.95 11.34
CA ARG A 29 5.38 6.06 10.41
C ARG A 29 5.03 6.99 9.26
N ASP A 30 5.87 8.01 9.09
CA ASP A 30 5.86 8.96 7.99
C ASP A 30 7.11 8.73 7.11
N GLU A 31 6.93 8.54 5.82
CA GLU A 31 8.02 8.31 4.85
C GLU A 31 7.82 9.15 3.59
N THR A 32 8.89 9.79 3.11
CA THR A 32 8.90 10.50 1.82
C THR A 32 9.95 9.90 0.91
N HIS A 33 9.53 9.38 -0.24
CA HIS A 33 10.41 8.85 -1.28
C HIS A 33 10.34 9.71 -2.54
N ARG A 34 11.49 10.23 -2.99
CA ARG A 34 11.60 11.07 -4.18
C ARG A 34 12.46 10.41 -5.25
N ARG A 35 11.93 10.34 -6.47
CA ARG A 35 12.61 9.89 -7.69
C ARG A 35 12.64 11.03 -8.70
N GLU A 36 13.79 11.25 -9.33
CA GLU A 36 13.95 12.29 -10.35
C GLU A 36 14.74 11.72 -11.53
N GLU A 37 14.10 11.65 -12.68
CA GLU A 37 14.69 11.24 -13.95
C GLU A 37 14.83 12.45 -14.87
N LYS A 38 16.01 12.62 -15.46
CA LYS A 38 16.30 13.67 -16.44
C LYS A 38 16.82 13.04 -17.71
N LYS A 39 16.14 13.32 -18.82
CA LYS A 39 16.57 12.96 -20.18
C LYS A 39 16.90 14.24 -20.93
N SER A 40 18.03 14.26 -21.63
CA SER A 40 18.48 15.41 -22.42
C SER A 40 19.13 14.91 -23.71
N GLY A 41 19.01 15.67 -24.79
CA GLY A 41 19.66 15.38 -26.07
C GLY A 41 18.66 15.11 -27.20
N LEU A 42 19.10 14.36 -28.21
CA LEU A 42 18.21 13.86 -29.26
C LEU A 42 17.31 12.76 -28.69
N MET A 43 16.01 12.97 -28.84
CA MET A 43 14.94 12.06 -28.46
C MET A 43 14.16 11.68 -29.71
N SER A 44 13.73 10.42 -29.80
CA SER A 44 12.81 9.99 -30.86
C SER A 44 11.47 10.70 -30.68
N SER A 45 10.93 11.27 -31.76
CA SER A 45 9.65 12.00 -31.72
C SER A 45 8.42 11.11 -31.95
N GLY A 46 8.58 9.78 -32.01
CA GLY A 46 7.48 8.84 -32.29
C GLY A 46 7.06 8.75 -33.76
N GLY A 47 7.95 9.10 -34.69
CA GLY A 47 7.72 9.06 -36.14
C GLY A 47 9.01 9.38 -36.91
N ILE A 48 8.89 9.80 -38.18
CA ILE A 48 10.05 10.24 -38.98
C ILE A 48 10.42 11.69 -38.59
N GLY A 49 11.18 11.82 -37.50
CA GLY A 49 11.63 13.09 -36.94
C GLY A 49 12.48 12.91 -35.70
N PHE A 50 13.15 13.99 -35.28
CA PHE A 50 13.93 14.01 -34.03
C PHE A 50 13.58 15.24 -33.20
N THR A 51 13.53 15.04 -31.88
CA THR A 51 13.32 16.11 -30.90
C THR A 51 14.63 16.37 -30.18
N VAL A 52 15.15 17.59 -30.23
CA VAL A 52 16.27 17.99 -29.36
C VAL A 52 15.69 18.73 -28.17
N GLY A 53 15.86 18.18 -26.97
CA GLY A 53 15.22 18.76 -25.80
C GLY A 53 15.68 18.20 -24.47
N LYS A 54 14.98 18.64 -23.43
CA LYS A 54 15.11 18.22 -22.03
C LYS A 54 13.75 17.77 -21.53
N GLN A 55 13.71 16.59 -20.94
CA GLN A 55 12.57 16.05 -20.23
C GLN A 55 12.99 15.75 -18.79
N SER A 56 12.21 16.21 -17.83
CA SER A 56 12.36 15.91 -16.41
C SER A 56 11.07 15.29 -15.90
N LEU A 57 11.20 14.12 -15.30
CA LEU A 57 10.14 13.43 -14.57
C LEU A 57 10.56 13.39 -13.11
N LYS A 58 9.77 14.00 -12.24
CA LYS A 58 9.96 13.96 -10.80
C LYS A 58 8.74 13.32 -10.17
N GLN A 59 8.95 12.29 -9.37
CA GLN A 59 7.93 11.59 -8.63
C GLN A 59 8.26 11.68 -7.15
N SER A 60 7.31 12.12 -6.34
CA SER A 60 7.40 12.13 -4.88
C SER A 60 6.27 11.28 -4.34
N THR A 61 6.57 10.35 -3.45
CA THR A 61 5.59 9.51 -2.77
C THR A 61 5.72 9.77 -1.28
N ASP A 62 4.69 10.34 -0.68
CA ASP A 62 4.56 10.52 0.75
C ASP A 62 3.67 9.40 1.29
N SER A 63 4.13 8.67 2.31
CA SER A 63 3.42 7.57 2.95
C SER A 63 3.23 7.91 4.43
N ASP A 64 1.99 7.95 4.89
CA ASP A 64 1.64 7.97 6.31
C ASP A 64 1.03 6.61 6.68
N SER A 65 1.39 6.09 7.85
CA SER A 65 0.81 4.83 8.33
C SER A 65 0.70 4.80 9.84
N ARG A 66 -0.43 4.29 10.33
CA ARG A 66 -0.66 3.99 11.74
C ARG A 66 -0.93 2.50 11.87
N LEU A 67 0.01 1.81 12.49
CA LEU A 67 -0.04 0.37 12.74
C LEU A 67 -0.34 0.12 14.21
N ASN A 68 -1.34 -0.68 14.50
CA ASN A 68 -1.67 -1.14 15.83
C ASN A 68 -1.08 -2.54 16.04
N LYS A 69 -0.17 -2.67 17.00
CA LYS A 69 0.44 -3.94 17.39
C LYS A 69 -0.27 -4.48 18.64
N GLY A 70 -1.00 -5.58 18.45
CA GLY A 70 -1.72 -6.28 19.52
C GLY A 70 -0.85 -6.76 20.65
N SER A 71 -1.46 -6.95 21.82
CA SER A 71 -0.89 -7.76 22.89
C SER A 71 -1.21 -9.24 22.64
N THR A 72 -0.32 -10.15 23.05
CA THR A 72 -0.60 -11.60 23.03
C THR A 72 -0.61 -12.14 24.44
N LEU A 73 -1.71 -12.77 24.83
CA LEU A 73 -1.82 -13.52 26.08
C LEU A 73 -1.97 -15.00 25.77
N GLY A 74 -1.22 -15.85 26.45
CA GLY A 74 -1.48 -17.27 26.26
C GLY A 74 -0.85 -18.25 27.20
N SER A 75 -1.30 -19.49 27.04
CA SER A 75 -0.80 -20.66 27.73
C SER A 75 -0.43 -21.74 26.73
N THR A 76 0.79 -22.28 26.82
CA THR A 76 1.26 -23.30 25.88
C THR A 76 0.80 -24.71 26.22
N ASP A 77 0.48 -25.02 27.49
CA ASP A 77 0.03 -26.35 27.92
C ASP A 77 -1.16 -26.33 28.91
N GLY A 78 -1.76 -25.16 29.13
CA GLY A 78 -2.79 -24.94 30.14
C GLY A 78 -3.95 -24.07 29.67
N ASN A 79 -4.68 -23.57 30.66
CA ASN A 79 -5.81 -22.68 30.49
C ASN A 79 -5.38 -21.21 30.57
N VAL A 80 -6.17 -20.32 29.98
CA VAL A 80 -6.10 -18.88 30.24
C VAL A 80 -7.36 -18.46 30.98
N VAL A 81 -7.21 -17.94 32.20
CA VAL A 81 -8.31 -17.45 33.03
C VAL A 81 -8.12 -15.96 33.30
N MET A 82 -9.12 -15.16 32.94
CA MET A 82 -9.14 -13.72 33.18
C MET A 82 -10.36 -13.37 34.04
N THR A 83 -10.10 -12.75 35.20
CA THR A 83 -11.14 -12.36 36.14
C THR A 83 -11.03 -10.88 36.46
N ALA A 84 -12.08 -10.12 36.18
CA ALA A 84 -12.20 -8.70 36.51
C ALA A 84 -13.42 -8.45 37.39
N GLY A 85 -13.30 -7.55 38.37
CA GLY A 85 -14.45 -7.07 39.15
C GLY A 85 -15.44 -6.23 38.34
N GLY A 86 -15.02 -5.73 37.18
CA GLY A 86 -15.76 -4.92 36.21
C GLY A 86 -15.50 -5.44 34.80
N ASP A 87 -15.12 -4.58 33.86
CA ASP A 87 -15.07 -4.96 32.43
C ASP A 87 -13.74 -5.61 32.00
N ILE A 88 -13.83 -6.53 31.04
CA ILE A 88 -12.70 -7.07 30.29
C ILE A 88 -12.78 -6.57 28.85
N LYS A 89 -11.73 -5.92 28.38
CA LYS A 89 -11.60 -5.48 27.00
C LYS A 89 -10.37 -6.12 26.35
N VAL A 90 -10.61 -6.76 25.22
CA VAL A 90 -9.58 -7.27 24.31
C VAL A 90 -9.72 -6.49 23.00
N HIS A 91 -8.76 -5.61 22.74
CA HIS A 91 -8.76 -4.74 21.56
C HIS A 91 -7.55 -5.03 20.67
N GLY A 92 -7.79 -5.49 19.44
CA GLY A 92 -6.78 -5.82 18.44
C GLY A 92 -5.68 -6.75 18.96
N SER A 93 -6.02 -7.63 19.89
CA SER A 93 -5.08 -8.44 20.68
C SER A 93 -5.49 -9.91 20.66
N ASP A 94 -4.52 -10.79 20.87
CA ASP A 94 -4.70 -12.23 20.77
C ASP A 94 -4.73 -12.89 22.16
N VAL A 95 -5.64 -13.84 22.34
CA VAL A 95 -5.72 -14.68 23.53
C VAL A 95 -5.73 -16.14 23.09
N VAL A 96 -4.73 -16.92 23.51
CA VAL A 96 -4.52 -18.30 23.04
C VAL A 96 -4.28 -19.23 24.23
N ALA A 97 -5.06 -20.31 24.33
CA ALA A 97 -4.83 -21.38 25.30
C ALA A 97 -4.74 -22.73 24.59
N LYS A 98 -3.94 -23.65 25.13
CA LYS A 98 -3.89 -25.03 24.63
C LYS A 98 -5.14 -25.83 25.01
N LYS A 99 -5.71 -25.52 26.18
CA LYS A 99 -6.92 -26.14 26.72
C LYS A 99 -8.08 -25.14 26.63
N ASP A 100 -8.41 -24.46 27.72
CA ASP A 100 -9.59 -23.59 27.78
C ASP A 100 -9.22 -22.10 27.97
N ILE A 101 -10.07 -21.21 27.46
CA ILE A 101 -10.05 -19.78 27.74
C ILE A 101 -11.32 -19.41 28.52
N SER A 102 -11.16 -18.80 29.70
CA SER A 102 -12.26 -18.34 30.54
C SER A 102 -12.11 -16.85 30.84
N LEU A 103 -13.18 -16.09 30.60
CA LEU A 103 -13.28 -14.65 30.84
C LEU A 103 -14.45 -14.40 31.79
N THR A 104 -14.21 -13.74 32.91
CA THR A 104 -15.25 -13.41 33.90
C THR A 104 -15.14 -11.95 34.32
N GLY A 105 -16.18 -11.18 34.01
CA GLY A 105 -16.31 -9.76 34.36
C GLY A 105 -17.76 -9.32 34.23
N GLN A 106 -18.04 -8.06 34.57
CA GLN A 106 -19.37 -7.45 34.36
C GLN A 106 -19.71 -7.36 32.87
N SER A 107 -18.74 -6.97 32.05
CA SER A 107 -18.85 -6.96 30.59
C SER A 107 -17.59 -7.53 29.95
N VAL A 108 -17.74 -8.15 28.78
CA VAL A 108 -16.61 -8.61 27.96
C VAL A 108 -16.75 -8.03 26.56
N ALA A 109 -15.75 -7.26 26.14
CA ALA A 109 -15.69 -6.66 24.81
C ALA A 109 -14.46 -7.17 24.05
N VAL A 110 -14.69 -7.79 22.89
CA VAL A 110 -13.63 -8.21 21.96
C VAL A 110 -13.80 -7.41 20.67
N THR A 111 -12.80 -6.61 20.34
CA THR A 111 -12.86 -5.66 19.22
C THR A 111 -11.58 -5.73 18.40
N ALA A 112 -11.67 -5.46 17.11
CA ALA A 112 -10.51 -5.37 16.23
C ALA A 112 -9.87 -3.98 16.33
N ALA A 113 -8.54 -3.89 16.12
CA ALA A 113 -7.85 -2.63 15.88
C ALA A 113 -7.67 -2.44 14.36
N GLU A 114 -7.79 -1.20 13.91
CA GLU A 114 -7.68 -0.85 12.50
C GLU A 114 -6.29 -0.29 12.20
N ASN A 115 -5.68 -0.74 11.11
CA ASN A 115 -4.44 -0.19 10.60
C ASN A 115 -4.76 0.76 9.45
N THR A 116 -4.10 1.91 9.41
CA THR A 116 -4.28 2.88 8.32
C THR A 116 -2.97 3.06 7.58
N ARG A 117 -3.08 3.21 6.27
CA ARG A 117 -1.96 3.57 5.39
C ARG A 117 -2.48 4.48 4.30
N THR A 118 -1.89 5.65 4.17
CA THR A 118 -2.22 6.65 3.15
C THR A 118 -0.97 6.92 2.33
N GLU A 119 -1.09 6.78 1.02
CA GLU A 119 -0.01 7.10 0.08
C GLU A 119 -0.46 8.24 -0.83
N LEU A 120 0.34 9.29 -0.88
CA LEU A 120 0.18 10.42 -1.78
C LEU A 120 1.33 10.41 -2.78
N THR A 121 1.03 10.06 -4.03
CA THR A 121 2.00 10.11 -5.13
C THR A 121 1.79 11.38 -5.96
N LYS A 122 2.81 12.23 -5.98
CA LYS A 122 2.89 13.45 -6.79
C LYS A 122 3.84 13.25 -7.97
N THR A 123 3.31 13.44 -9.18
CA THR A 123 4.09 13.35 -10.43
C THR A 123 4.21 14.73 -11.08
N GLU A 124 5.44 15.21 -11.25
CA GLU A 124 5.78 16.47 -11.91
C GLU A 124 6.53 16.14 -13.22
N GLN A 125 5.94 16.48 -14.37
CA GLN A 125 6.54 16.32 -15.69
C GLN A 125 6.85 17.69 -16.29
N LYS A 126 8.09 17.87 -16.73
CA LYS A 126 8.53 19.08 -17.45
C LYS A 126 9.22 18.65 -18.74
N GLN A 127 8.74 19.16 -19.87
CA GLN A 127 9.32 18.89 -21.18
C GLN A 127 9.54 20.20 -21.92
N SER A 128 10.72 20.35 -22.53
CA SER A 128 11.10 21.49 -23.36
C SER A 128 11.96 20.98 -24.51
N GLY A 129 11.71 21.42 -25.74
CA GLY A 129 12.49 20.96 -26.88
C GLY A 129 12.00 21.50 -28.22
N PHE A 130 12.85 21.35 -29.23
CA PHE A 130 12.56 21.66 -30.62
C PHE A 130 12.43 20.35 -31.39
N THR A 131 11.31 20.18 -32.10
CA THR A 131 11.03 18.96 -32.87
C THR A 131 11.12 19.27 -34.36
N LEU A 132 11.90 18.49 -35.10
CA LEU A 132 11.98 18.55 -36.56
C LEU A 132 11.39 17.27 -37.15
N ALA A 133 10.30 17.38 -37.92
CA ALA A 133 9.59 16.26 -38.53
C ALA A 133 9.32 16.50 -40.02
N LEU A 134 9.35 15.41 -40.81
CA LEU A 134 9.28 15.43 -42.28
C LEU A 134 7.89 15.74 -42.89
N SER A 135 6.88 16.06 -42.08
CA SER A 135 5.50 16.31 -42.54
C SER A 135 4.86 17.65 -42.08
N GLY A 136 5.65 18.61 -41.62
CA GLY A 136 5.19 19.99 -41.43
C GLY A 136 4.86 20.39 -39.99
N THR A 137 5.00 21.68 -39.73
CA THR A 137 4.84 22.37 -38.45
C THR A 137 3.37 22.56 -38.09
N ALA A 138 2.76 21.66 -37.32
CA ALA A 138 1.54 21.98 -36.57
C ALA A 138 1.30 20.99 -35.42
N GLY A 139 1.09 21.52 -34.21
CA GLY A 139 0.43 20.80 -33.12
C GLY A 139 1.35 20.06 -32.16
N ALA A 140 2.07 20.81 -31.31
CA ALA A 140 2.53 20.22 -30.06
C ALA A 140 1.31 19.92 -29.18
N ALA A 141 1.20 18.67 -28.73
CA ALA A 141 0.18 18.08 -27.86
C ALA A 141 -1.07 17.54 -28.55
N LEU A 142 -1.46 16.32 -28.13
CA LEU A 142 -2.64 15.51 -28.51
C LEU A 142 -2.45 14.56 -29.71
N ASN A 143 -1.76 13.41 -29.54
CA ASN A 143 -2.09 12.24 -30.39
C ASN A 143 -1.71 10.84 -29.86
N THR A 144 -1.11 10.71 -28.67
CA THR A 144 -0.61 9.40 -28.21
C THR A 144 -1.71 8.36 -27.93
N ALA A 145 -2.97 8.78 -27.75
CA ALA A 145 -4.09 7.86 -27.52
C ALA A 145 -4.80 7.40 -28.81
N VAL A 146 -4.66 8.14 -29.92
CA VAL A 146 -5.44 7.88 -31.14
C VAL A 146 -4.69 6.96 -32.11
N GLN A 147 -3.34 6.97 -32.12
CA GLN A 147 -2.54 6.09 -33.00
C GLN A 147 -2.69 4.60 -32.64
N THR A 148 -2.80 4.25 -31.36
CA THR A 148 -3.01 2.84 -30.95
C THR A 148 -4.35 2.27 -31.42
N ALA A 149 -5.35 3.11 -31.71
CA ALA A 149 -6.63 2.67 -32.28
C ALA A 149 -6.61 2.58 -33.83
N GLY A 150 -5.67 3.26 -34.50
CA GLY A 150 -5.53 3.26 -35.96
C GLY A 150 -4.78 2.05 -36.51
N ASP A 151 -3.75 1.57 -35.79
CA ASP A 151 -2.88 0.46 -36.23
C ASP A 151 -3.60 -0.90 -36.28
N ALA A 152 -4.77 -1.02 -35.65
CA ALA A 152 -5.60 -2.23 -35.73
C ALA A 152 -6.34 -2.38 -37.08
N LYS A 153 -6.42 -1.34 -37.91
CA LYS A 153 -7.12 -1.40 -39.22
C LYS A 153 -6.24 -1.59 -40.44
N GLU A 154 -4.91 -1.39 -40.34
CA GLU A 154 -4.03 -1.41 -41.51
C GLU A 154 -3.21 -2.71 -41.66
N THR A 155 -3.33 -3.66 -40.72
CA THR A 155 -2.58 -4.93 -40.75
C THR A 155 -3.23 -6.02 -41.62
N ASP A 156 -4.47 -5.84 -42.11
CA ASP A 156 -5.17 -6.88 -42.89
C ASP A 156 -4.79 -6.91 -44.39
N ASN A 157 -4.24 -5.83 -44.96
CA ASN A 157 -4.05 -5.74 -46.42
C ASN A 157 -2.68 -6.25 -46.93
N SER A 158 -1.71 -6.42 -46.03
CA SER A 158 -0.34 -6.83 -46.40
C SER A 158 -0.20 -8.35 -46.59
N ARG A 159 -1.03 -9.15 -45.91
CA ARG A 159 -0.98 -10.63 -45.99
C ARG A 159 -1.81 -11.20 -47.14
N ILE A 160 -2.89 -10.54 -47.55
CA ILE A 160 -3.73 -10.99 -48.67
C ILE A 160 -3.05 -10.70 -50.02
N LYS A 161 -2.21 -9.65 -50.13
CA LYS A 161 -1.45 -9.34 -51.35
C LYS A 161 -0.33 -10.34 -51.68
N ALA A 162 0.17 -11.07 -50.69
CA ALA A 162 1.26 -12.03 -50.87
C ALA A 162 0.81 -13.43 -51.34
N LEU A 163 -0.50 -13.66 -51.43
CA LEU A 163 -1.09 -14.94 -51.89
C LEU A 163 -1.69 -14.85 -53.31
N GLN A 164 -1.53 -13.72 -53.99
CA GLN A 164 -2.02 -13.51 -55.37
C GLN A 164 -0.91 -13.46 -56.44
N SER A 165 0.27 -13.98 -56.13
CA SER A 165 1.35 -14.19 -57.11
C SER A 165 1.70 -15.66 -57.23
#